data_AF-A0A2V2LIZ1-F1
#
_entry.id   AF-A0A2V2LIZ1-F1
#
_cell.length_a   1.000
_cell.length_b   1.000
_cell.length_c   1.000
_cell.angle_alpha   90.00
_cell.angle_beta   90.00
_cell.angle_gamma   90.00
#
_symmetry.space_group_name_H-M   'P 1'
#
loop_
_entity.id
_entity.type
_entity.pdbx_description
1 polymer ?
#
loop_
_entity_poly.entity_id
_entity_poly.type
_entity_poly.pdbx_seq_one_letter_code
_entity_poly.pdbx_strand_id
1 'polypeptide(L)'
;MCSRRCRHPWSGPVRARCACARSPSTTACTWAGNWPEHSLGRGWEGHALEITANSLGWDTVFSLRLSEANRQIDIAGSTPEGFSMPLPDNETYTLTIGFGRWALSERSSGTRAHLTMPLDVWTIAKADDGTVIFDGAGSSVDTALDMEFVAADRLAAPDEDFERYHLRLASPQGRNYRPAQVQLTLGEGVKDHPDVNGGLRRALETWLNTHLDVFDHIFAELDITTKLARGDFAWMQPTDMAYAFSEAEKGHEADAILAVLCMTGGRKAEGRALYVSGDMITIGHVASLVIGSQRLLDSVVVPMMCSVFQGIQPNFFELDRDGMGIRLMHRARVKPTPVLGMRCETWLDELSIRIEADQLAIECETKVITPLGAATNNSSGNYGVLMSEDADGNPTLSLEKLQGGFQVSKFQLSVEMQMFEKVAMIAGATLGVMSVLAPGPLLAGFCIGLAIVAAVSLLVLDIAKLVLKDIAPSFDGLFEMNLKPLRWTGLGVFEVTEVTLSDSLRLAGYFPPPETDETAKIAAP
;
A
#
# COMPACT_ATOMS: atom_id res chain seq x y z
N MET A 1 -23.41 -74.47 2.87
CA MET A 1 -22.26 -73.97 2.08
C MET A 1 -22.19 -72.46 2.31
N CYS A 2 -21.18 -71.87 2.96
CA CYS A 2 -19.74 -71.79 2.62
C CYS A 2 -19.46 -70.83 1.43
N SER A 3 -18.51 -69.89 1.49
CA SER A 3 -17.53 -69.63 2.56
C SER A 3 -16.72 -68.32 2.40
N ARG A 4 -16.48 -67.62 3.54
CA ARG A 4 -15.18 -67.10 4.07
C ARG A 4 -14.40 -66.04 3.23
N ARG A 5 -13.58 -65.13 3.81
CA ARG A 5 -13.30 -64.70 5.21
C ARG A 5 -12.50 -63.38 5.16
N CYS A 6 -12.79 -62.43 6.06
CA CYS A 6 -11.77 -61.52 6.60
C CYS A 6 -11.44 -61.93 8.06
N ARG A 7 -10.25 -61.58 8.56
CA ARG A 7 -9.87 -61.72 9.98
C ARG A 7 -9.30 -60.41 10.52
N HIS A 8 -9.90 -59.91 11.60
CA HIS A 8 -9.23 -59.09 12.61
C HIS A 8 -8.90 -59.96 13.84
N PRO A 9 -7.99 -59.49 14.71
CA PRO A 9 -8.33 -59.02 16.07
C PRO A 9 -7.64 -57.65 16.36
N TRP A 10 -7.87 -56.83 17.40
CA TRP A 10 -8.69 -56.78 18.65
C TRP A 10 -8.55 -55.32 19.22
N SER A 11 -9.25 -54.79 20.24
CA SER A 11 -10.59 -55.02 20.84
C SER A 11 -10.82 -54.01 22.00
N GLY A 12 -11.93 -53.27 22.08
CA GLY A 12 -12.24 -52.42 23.25
C GLY A 12 -13.36 -51.37 23.03
N PRO A 13 -14.37 -51.19 23.93
CA PRO A 13 -15.61 -50.48 23.57
C PRO A 13 -16.09 -49.34 24.51
N VAL A 14 -16.80 -48.34 23.95
CA VAL A 14 -17.86 -47.59 24.67
C VAL A 14 -19.06 -47.40 23.73
N ARG A 15 -20.28 -47.46 24.28
CA ARG A 15 -21.56 -47.38 23.53
C ARG A 15 -22.12 -45.96 23.52
N ALA A 16 -22.66 -45.53 22.38
CA ALA A 16 -23.76 -44.58 22.31
C ALA A 16 -24.87 -45.14 21.39
N ARG A 17 -26.13 -45.04 21.81
CA ARG A 17 -27.30 -45.44 21.01
C ARG A 17 -27.91 -44.19 20.40
N CYS A 18 -27.95 -44.10 19.06
CA CYS A 18 -28.85 -43.18 18.37
C CYS A 18 -30.07 -43.96 17.87
N ALA A 19 -31.27 -43.45 18.14
CA ALA A 19 -32.52 -43.93 17.57
C ALA A 19 -33.09 -42.83 16.68
N CYS A 20 -33.34 -43.14 15.41
CA CYS A 20 -33.94 -42.19 14.47
C CYS A 20 -35.47 -42.21 14.58
N ALA A 21 -36.07 -41.03 14.66
CA ALA A 21 -37.48 -40.79 14.38
C ALA A 21 -37.61 -39.66 13.34
N ARG A 22 -38.69 -39.67 12.54
CA ARG A 22 -38.82 -38.89 11.30
C ARG A 22 -39.70 -37.63 11.47
N SER A 23 -39.28 -36.54 10.82
CA SER A 23 -40.15 -35.54 10.14
C SER A 23 -40.95 -34.54 11.03
N PRO A 24 -41.55 -33.46 10.48
CA PRO A 24 -40.83 -32.19 10.32
C PRO A 24 -41.63 -30.92 10.70
N SER A 25 -40.96 -29.85 11.14
CA SER A 25 -41.44 -28.47 10.92
C SER A 25 -40.41 -27.39 11.28
N THR A 26 -40.58 -26.24 10.64
CA THR A 26 -39.97 -24.94 10.93
C THR A 26 -40.16 -24.51 12.40
N THR A 27 -39.12 -23.89 12.99
CA THR A 27 -39.14 -22.58 13.69
C THR A 27 -37.70 -22.17 14.01
N ALA A 28 -37.36 -20.88 13.87
CA ALA A 28 -36.06 -20.37 14.27
C ALA A 28 -35.94 -20.28 15.80
N CYS A 29 -34.82 -20.75 16.36
CA CYS A 29 -34.51 -20.59 17.78
C CYS A 29 -33.16 -19.87 17.95
N THR A 30 -33.22 -18.65 18.47
CA THR A 30 -32.08 -17.93 19.01
C THR A 30 -31.50 -18.69 20.20
N TRP A 31 -30.20 -18.96 20.17
CA TRP A 31 -29.49 -19.65 21.26
C TRP A 31 -28.89 -18.64 22.23
N ALA A 32 -29.61 -18.35 23.31
CA ALA A 32 -29.07 -17.66 24.48
C ALA A 32 -28.61 -18.72 25.51
N GLY A 33 -27.32 -19.07 25.49
CA GLY A 33 -26.74 -20.10 26.35
C GLY A 33 -25.81 -19.51 27.40
N ASN A 34 -26.33 -19.24 28.60
CA ASN A 34 -25.48 -18.98 29.77
C ASN A 34 -24.66 -20.22 30.13
N TRP A 35 -23.34 -20.10 30.15
CA TRP A 35 -22.43 -21.07 30.79
C TRP A 35 -21.64 -20.37 31.90
N PRO A 36 -21.34 -21.06 33.02
CA PRO A 36 -20.77 -20.44 34.20
C PRO A 36 -19.26 -20.22 34.07
N GLU A 37 -18.79 -19.11 34.62
CA GLU A 37 -17.37 -18.80 34.74
C GLU A 37 -16.64 -19.86 35.57
N HIS A 38 -15.69 -20.55 34.96
CA HIS A 38 -14.57 -21.13 35.68
C HIS A 38 -13.26 -20.62 35.10
N SER A 39 -12.54 -19.89 35.94
CA SER A 39 -11.23 -19.32 35.65
C SER A 39 -10.21 -20.41 35.33
N LEU A 40 -9.52 -20.27 34.19
CA LEU A 40 -8.10 -20.59 33.99
C LEU A 40 -7.69 -20.24 32.55
N GLY A 41 -6.60 -19.48 32.41
CA GLY A 41 -6.00 -19.13 31.12
C GLY A 41 -6.13 -17.65 30.77
N ARG A 42 -5.08 -16.88 31.05
CA ARG A 42 -4.82 -15.63 30.30
C ARG A 42 -4.37 -16.04 28.89
N GLY A 43 -5.33 -16.32 28.03
CA GLY A 43 -5.08 -16.29 26.59
C GLY A 43 -4.64 -14.88 26.22
N TRP A 44 -3.64 -14.77 25.35
CA TRP A 44 -3.45 -13.53 24.63
C TRP A 44 -4.66 -13.38 23.73
N GLU A 45 -5.56 -12.46 24.07
CA GLU A 45 -6.51 -11.95 23.10
C GLU A 45 -5.66 -11.31 22.00
N GLY A 46 -5.59 -12.01 20.86
CA GLY A 46 -4.96 -11.46 19.68
C GLY A 46 -5.77 -10.24 19.30
N HIS A 47 -5.22 -9.05 19.57
CA HIS A 47 -5.54 -7.89 18.77
C HIS A 47 -5.46 -8.34 17.32
N ALA A 48 -6.55 -8.17 16.57
CA ALA A 48 -6.51 -8.38 15.13
C ALA A 48 -5.33 -7.54 14.62
N LEU A 49 -4.35 -8.19 13.98
CA LEU A 49 -3.19 -7.49 13.45
C LEU A 49 -3.72 -6.44 12.49
N GLU A 50 -3.47 -5.18 12.84
CA GLU A 50 -4.02 -4.05 12.11
C GLU A 50 -3.33 -4.01 10.75
N ILE A 51 -4.10 -4.32 9.71
CA ILE A 51 -3.66 -4.39 8.31
C ILE A 51 -3.05 -3.03 7.97
N THR A 52 -1.72 -3.00 7.86
CA THR A 52 -0.94 -1.75 7.78
C THR A 52 -0.11 -1.72 6.50
N ALA A 53 -0.43 -0.78 5.62
CA ALA A 53 0.27 -0.54 4.36
C ALA A 53 1.57 0.27 4.60
N ASN A 54 2.39 -0.16 5.56
CA ASN A 54 3.53 0.60 6.04
C ASN A 54 4.72 0.52 5.05
N SER A 55 5.14 1.68 4.52
CA SER A 55 6.25 1.77 3.55
C SER A 55 7.64 1.45 4.12
N LEU A 56 7.79 1.21 5.43
CA LEU A 56 9.05 0.91 6.13
C LEU A 56 10.17 1.94 5.87
N GLY A 57 9.77 3.20 5.66
CA GLY A 57 10.66 4.33 5.41
C GLY A 57 11.07 4.53 3.94
N TRP A 58 10.49 3.76 3.01
CA TRP A 58 10.51 4.08 1.58
C TRP A 58 9.54 5.21 1.26
N ASP A 59 9.83 5.94 0.18
CA ASP A 59 9.10 7.14 -0.20
C ASP A 59 7.83 6.80 -0.99
N THR A 60 7.99 5.92 -1.98
CA THR A 60 6.90 5.27 -2.68
C THR A 60 7.18 3.77 -2.82
N VAL A 61 6.11 2.97 -2.80
CA VAL A 61 6.14 1.53 -3.01
C VAL A 61 5.03 1.19 -3.99
N PHE A 62 5.38 0.75 -5.20
CA PHE A 62 4.40 0.26 -6.17
C PHE A 62 4.44 -1.26 -6.17
N SER A 63 3.31 -1.90 -5.83
CA SER A 63 3.18 -3.35 -5.69
C SER A 63 2.26 -3.94 -6.75
N LEU A 64 2.59 -5.13 -7.24
CA LEU A 64 1.82 -5.94 -8.18
C LEU A 64 1.67 -7.37 -7.61
N ARG A 65 0.48 -7.96 -7.71
CA ARG A 65 0.27 -9.38 -7.32
C ARG A 65 1.08 -10.32 -8.20
N LEU A 66 1.65 -11.38 -7.60
CA LEU A 66 2.42 -12.40 -8.33
C LEU A 66 1.60 -13.10 -9.41
N SER A 67 0.30 -13.28 -9.20
CA SER A 67 -0.62 -13.85 -10.19
C SER A 67 -0.66 -13.03 -11.49
N GLU A 68 -0.60 -11.70 -11.39
CA GLU A 68 -0.57 -10.81 -12.55
C GLU A 68 0.81 -10.74 -13.19
N ALA A 69 1.89 -10.69 -12.39
CA ALA A 69 3.25 -10.80 -12.92
C ALA A 69 3.47 -12.11 -13.70
N ASN A 70 2.94 -13.23 -13.21
CA ASN A 70 2.96 -14.53 -13.89
C ASN A 70 2.11 -14.54 -15.16
N ARG A 71 0.98 -13.83 -15.18
CA ARG A 71 0.19 -13.61 -16.41
C ARG A 71 1.01 -12.88 -17.48
N GLN A 72 1.85 -11.91 -17.09
CA GLN A 72 2.73 -11.21 -18.02
C GLN A 72 3.90 -12.06 -18.51
N ILE A 73 4.49 -12.91 -17.67
CA ILE A 73 5.50 -13.90 -18.12
C ILE A 73 4.92 -14.82 -19.22
N ASP A 74 3.69 -15.30 -19.03
CA ASP A 74 2.99 -16.17 -19.98
C ASP A 74 2.66 -15.44 -21.31
N ILE A 75 2.08 -14.24 -21.22
CA ILE A 75 1.74 -13.41 -22.40
C ILE A 75 2.98 -13.00 -23.20
N ALA A 76 4.07 -12.67 -22.51
CA ALA A 76 5.33 -12.30 -23.16
C ALA A 76 6.06 -13.50 -23.80
N GLY A 77 5.69 -14.74 -23.45
CA GLY A 77 6.36 -15.94 -23.94
C GLY A 77 7.83 -16.04 -23.50
N SER A 78 8.22 -15.36 -22.42
CA SER A 78 9.63 -15.25 -21.99
C SER A 78 10.21 -16.55 -21.39
N THR A 79 9.42 -17.61 -21.29
CA THR A 79 9.86 -18.93 -20.80
C THR A 79 10.67 -19.66 -21.88
N PRO A 80 11.91 -20.12 -21.61
CA PRO A 80 12.65 -20.99 -22.51
C PRO A 80 11.88 -22.30 -22.77
N GLU A 81 11.75 -22.73 -24.02
CA GLU A 81 11.05 -23.99 -24.37
C GLU A 81 11.69 -25.24 -23.73
N GLY A 82 13.00 -25.19 -23.46
CA GLY A 82 13.77 -26.32 -22.97
C GLY A 82 15.27 -26.18 -23.20
N PHE A 83 16.00 -27.27 -22.97
CA PHE A 83 17.42 -27.40 -23.33
C PHE A 83 17.83 -28.84 -23.63
N SER A 84 18.99 -29.00 -24.26
CA SER A 84 19.65 -30.28 -24.44
C SER A 84 21.14 -30.16 -24.11
N MET A 85 21.68 -31.03 -23.26
CA MET A 85 23.10 -31.04 -22.89
C MET A 85 23.59 -32.44 -22.47
N PRO A 86 24.89 -32.72 -22.54
CA PRO A 86 25.47 -33.92 -21.92
C PRO A 86 25.25 -33.91 -20.40
N LEU A 87 25.01 -35.09 -19.79
CA LEU A 87 24.96 -35.20 -18.33
C LEU A 87 26.36 -34.90 -17.75
N PRO A 88 26.49 -33.98 -16.76
CA PRO A 88 27.79 -33.56 -16.23
C PRO A 88 28.67 -34.69 -15.68
N ASP A 89 28.06 -35.80 -15.25
CA ASP A 89 28.75 -36.95 -14.67
C ASP A 89 28.99 -38.07 -15.70
N ASN A 90 28.42 -37.96 -16.92
CA ASN A 90 28.58 -38.95 -17.97
C ASN A 90 28.26 -38.38 -19.37
N GLU A 91 29.29 -37.93 -20.08
CA GLU A 91 29.20 -37.35 -21.42
C GLU A 91 28.61 -38.30 -22.49
N THR A 92 28.48 -39.61 -22.22
CA THR A 92 27.85 -40.57 -23.14
C THR A 92 26.31 -40.51 -23.15
N TYR A 93 25.73 -39.75 -22.21
CA TYR A 93 24.29 -39.54 -22.10
C TYR A 93 23.94 -38.07 -22.33
N THR A 94 23.00 -37.82 -23.23
CA THR A 94 22.40 -36.49 -23.45
C THR A 94 21.06 -36.41 -22.73
N LEU A 95 20.91 -35.39 -21.89
CA LEU A 95 19.65 -35.00 -21.27
C LEU A 95 18.99 -33.91 -22.12
N THR A 96 17.74 -34.13 -22.51
CA THR A 96 16.90 -33.10 -23.16
C THR A 96 15.65 -32.88 -22.33
N ILE A 97 15.39 -31.63 -21.94
CA ILE A 97 14.23 -31.22 -21.13
C ILE A 97 13.39 -30.22 -21.92
N GLY A 98 12.07 -30.43 -21.97
CA GLY A 98 11.10 -29.38 -22.25
C GLY A 98 10.58 -28.75 -20.94
N PHE A 99 10.50 -27.43 -20.89
CA PHE A 99 9.92 -26.69 -19.77
C PHE A 99 8.47 -26.31 -20.08
N GLY A 100 7.61 -26.48 -19.08
CA GLY A 100 6.33 -25.77 -19.04
C GLY A 100 6.52 -24.31 -18.61
N ARG A 101 5.44 -23.54 -18.57
CA ARG A 101 5.44 -22.09 -18.25
C ARG A 101 6.09 -21.81 -16.89
N TRP A 102 7.11 -20.95 -16.87
CA TRP A 102 7.76 -20.53 -15.63
C TRP A 102 6.89 -19.54 -14.87
N ALA A 103 6.87 -19.62 -13.54
CA ALA A 103 6.08 -18.76 -12.68
C ALA A 103 6.84 -18.40 -11.40
N LEU A 104 6.73 -17.14 -10.97
CA LEU A 104 7.09 -16.71 -9.62
C LEU A 104 6.21 -17.44 -8.61
N SER A 105 6.85 -18.03 -7.61
CA SER A 105 6.24 -18.76 -6.51
C SER A 105 5.91 -17.81 -5.36
N GLU A 106 4.80 -18.07 -4.68
CA GLU A 106 4.37 -17.39 -3.44
C GLU A 106 5.39 -17.49 -2.29
N ARG A 107 6.36 -18.42 -2.40
CA ARG A 107 7.52 -18.54 -1.51
C ARG A 107 8.54 -17.41 -1.67
N SER A 108 8.34 -16.49 -2.61
CA SER A 108 9.22 -15.33 -2.83
C SER A 108 9.17 -14.40 -1.63
N SER A 109 10.33 -13.96 -1.13
CA SER A 109 10.39 -13.17 0.11
C SER A 109 11.65 -12.29 0.14
N GLY A 110 11.48 -11.02 0.56
CA GLY A 110 12.55 -10.04 0.56
C GLY A 110 13.12 -9.86 -0.84
N THR A 111 14.43 -10.03 -1.03
CA THR A 111 15.08 -9.92 -2.36
C THR A 111 15.12 -11.23 -3.16
N ARG A 112 14.54 -12.32 -2.65
CA ARG A 112 14.63 -13.64 -3.31
C ARG A 112 13.37 -13.94 -4.11
N ALA A 113 13.49 -13.90 -5.43
CA ALA A 113 12.50 -14.46 -6.33
C ALA A 113 12.57 -15.99 -6.24
N HIS A 114 11.51 -16.62 -5.75
CA HIS A 114 11.35 -18.06 -5.90
C HIS A 114 10.62 -18.33 -7.21
N LEU A 115 11.16 -19.25 -8.02
CA LEU A 115 10.65 -19.55 -9.35
C LEU A 115 10.36 -21.04 -9.46
N THR A 116 9.14 -21.38 -9.87
CA THR A 116 8.69 -22.73 -10.18
C THR A 116 8.68 -22.93 -11.69
N MET A 117 9.38 -23.95 -12.15
CA MET A 117 9.56 -24.29 -13.56
C MET A 117 9.04 -25.72 -13.78
N PRO A 118 7.81 -25.90 -14.29
CA PRO A 118 7.28 -27.23 -14.60
C PRO A 118 8.14 -27.94 -15.65
N LEU A 119 8.22 -29.27 -15.56
CA LEU A 119 8.86 -30.10 -16.59
C LEU A 119 7.78 -30.81 -17.41
N ASP A 120 7.81 -30.65 -18.73
CA ASP A 120 6.79 -31.20 -19.62
C ASP A 120 7.11 -32.64 -20.04
N VAL A 121 8.00 -32.81 -21.00
CA VAL A 121 8.56 -34.11 -21.40
C VAL A 121 10.07 -33.97 -21.42
N TRP A 122 10.76 -34.97 -20.88
CA TRP A 122 12.22 -34.99 -20.89
C TRP A 122 12.74 -36.39 -21.16
N THR A 123 13.96 -36.45 -21.68
CA THR A 123 14.55 -37.68 -22.23
C THR A 123 16.01 -37.79 -21.84
N ILE A 124 16.45 -39.02 -21.62
CA ILE A 124 17.87 -39.36 -21.50
C ILE A 124 18.20 -40.33 -22.63
N ALA A 125 19.02 -39.87 -23.56
CA ALA A 125 19.50 -40.67 -24.68
C ALA A 125 20.95 -41.08 -24.44
N LYS A 126 21.28 -42.36 -24.62
CA LYS A 126 22.67 -42.82 -24.73
C LYS A 126 22.97 -43.09 -26.20
N ALA A 127 24.16 -42.73 -26.66
CA ALA A 127 24.54 -42.83 -28.07
C ALA A 127 24.27 -44.21 -28.70
N ASP A 128 24.49 -45.30 -27.95
CA ASP A 128 24.42 -46.69 -28.46
C ASP A 128 23.25 -47.53 -27.92
N ASP A 129 22.65 -47.18 -26.77
CA ASP A 129 21.61 -47.99 -26.08
C ASP A 129 20.17 -47.43 -26.22
N GLY A 130 19.99 -46.33 -26.96
CA GLY A 130 18.69 -45.72 -27.23
C GLY A 130 18.24 -44.65 -26.22
N THR A 131 16.97 -44.27 -26.30
CA THR A 131 16.38 -43.14 -25.55
C THR A 131 15.35 -43.62 -24.54
N VAL A 132 15.56 -43.26 -23.27
CA VAL A 132 14.53 -43.35 -22.23
C VAL A 132 13.76 -42.05 -22.22
N ILE A 133 12.44 -42.13 -22.34
CA ILE A 133 11.51 -41.00 -22.29
C ILE A 133 10.81 -41.02 -20.94
N PHE A 134 10.81 -39.87 -20.26
CA PHE A 134 10.12 -39.67 -19.00
C PHE A 134 8.97 -38.69 -19.22
N ASP A 135 7.79 -39.07 -18.71
CA ASP A 135 6.67 -38.14 -18.55
C ASP A 135 7.02 -37.19 -17.40
N GLY A 136 7.05 -35.89 -17.69
CA GLY A 136 7.31 -34.84 -16.71
C GLY A 136 6.10 -34.53 -15.84
N ALA A 137 4.91 -35.07 -16.12
CA ALA A 137 3.69 -34.81 -15.35
C ALA A 137 3.89 -34.90 -13.82
N GLY A 138 3.61 -33.78 -13.14
CA GLY A 138 3.81 -33.64 -11.69
C GLY A 138 5.27 -33.43 -11.24
N SER A 139 6.18 -33.15 -12.17
CA SER A 139 7.57 -32.78 -11.90
C SER A 139 7.77 -31.27 -12.08
N SER A 140 8.48 -30.65 -11.14
CA SER A 140 8.83 -29.23 -11.17
C SER A 140 10.24 -29.01 -10.64
N VAL A 141 10.83 -27.91 -11.08
CA VAL A 141 12.11 -27.40 -10.61
C VAL A 141 11.81 -26.10 -9.88
N ASP A 142 12.03 -26.09 -8.57
CA ASP A 142 11.88 -24.91 -7.72
C ASP A 142 13.27 -24.35 -7.43
N THR A 143 13.49 -23.08 -7.73
CA THR A 143 14.77 -22.39 -7.50
C THR A 143 14.56 -21.05 -6.79
N ALA A 144 15.59 -20.57 -6.11
CA ALA A 144 15.63 -19.22 -5.58
C ALA A 144 16.70 -18.43 -6.33
N LEU A 145 16.32 -17.27 -6.85
CA LEU A 145 17.13 -16.38 -7.69
C LEU A 145 17.07 -14.96 -7.14
N ASP A 146 18.03 -14.13 -7.55
CA ASP A 146 17.97 -12.69 -7.33
C ASP A 146 17.42 -12.01 -8.58
N MET A 147 16.86 -10.83 -8.38
CA MET A 147 16.60 -9.87 -9.47
C MET A 147 17.63 -8.75 -9.42
N GLU A 148 17.79 -8.04 -10.53
CA GLU A 148 18.60 -6.83 -10.59
C GLU A 148 17.93 -5.78 -11.50
N PHE A 149 18.18 -4.51 -11.21
CA PHE A 149 17.90 -3.41 -12.14
C PHE A 149 19.10 -3.23 -13.05
N VAL A 150 18.91 -3.45 -14.36
CA VAL A 150 19.93 -3.19 -15.38
C VAL A 150 19.55 -1.94 -16.16
N ALA A 151 20.50 -1.04 -16.41
CA ALA A 151 20.26 0.08 -17.30
C ALA A 151 19.85 -0.44 -18.69
N ALA A 152 18.81 0.14 -19.28
CA ALA A 152 18.36 -0.25 -20.62
C ALA A 152 19.47 0.06 -21.65
N ASP A 153 19.74 -0.85 -22.59
CA ASP A 153 20.77 -0.71 -23.63
C ASP A 153 20.53 0.42 -24.66
N ARG A 154 19.61 1.35 -24.35
CA ARG A 154 19.35 2.50 -25.19
C ARG A 154 20.46 3.53 -24.99
N LEU A 155 21.04 3.97 -26.09
CA LEU A 155 21.56 5.34 -26.18
C LEU A 155 20.39 6.26 -25.79
N ALA A 156 20.44 6.80 -24.57
CA ALA A 156 19.47 7.80 -24.12
C ALA A 156 19.37 8.88 -25.20
N ALA A 157 18.15 9.31 -25.53
CA ALA A 157 18.04 10.46 -26.43
C ALA A 157 18.78 11.62 -25.74
N PRO A 158 19.63 12.39 -26.44
CA PRO A 158 20.59 13.30 -25.80
C PRO A 158 19.97 14.44 -24.97
N ASP A 159 18.63 14.55 -24.99
CA ASP A 159 17.82 15.53 -24.26
C ASP A 159 16.92 14.89 -23.17
N GLU A 160 17.03 13.58 -22.88
CA GLU A 160 16.29 12.91 -21.79
C GLU A 160 17.00 13.08 -20.44
N ASP A 161 16.29 13.66 -19.45
CA ASP A 161 16.83 13.95 -18.11
C ASP A 161 16.78 12.74 -17.14
N PHE A 162 16.56 11.51 -17.65
CA PHE A 162 16.42 10.29 -16.86
C PHE A 162 17.24 9.12 -17.42
N GLU A 163 17.57 8.18 -16.54
CA GLU A 163 18.15 6.88 -16.89
C GLU A 163 17.07 5.80 -16.74
N ARG A 164 16.83 5.00 -17.77
CA ARG A 164 15.88 3.88 -17.72
C ARG A 164 16.55 2.61 -17.22
N TYR A 165 15.90 1.94 -16.29
CA TYR A 165 16.30 0.65 -15.74
C TYR A 165 15.21 -0.40 -15.94
N HIS A 166 15.63 -1.64 -16.19
CA HIS A 166 14.76 -2.80 -16.34
C HIS A 166 14.97 -3.74 -15.13
N LEU A 167 13.90 -4.06 -14.41
CA LEU A 167 13.91 -5.10 -13.37
C LEU A 167 13.77 -6.47 -14.05
N ARG A 168 14.80 -7.31 -13.95
CA ARG A 168 14.81 -8.68 -14.48
C ARG A 168 15.52 -9.65 -13.54
N LEU A 169 15.48 -10.95 -13.81
CA LEU A 169 16.30 -11.91 -13.06
C LEU A 169 17.80 -11.58 -13.25
N ALA A 170 18.59 -11.74 -12.19
CA ALA A 170 20.01 -11.44 -12.23
C ALA A 170 20.73 -12.38 -13.20
N SER A 171 21.47 -11.80 -14.16
CA SER A 171 22.23 -12.58 -15.14
C SER A 171 23.38 -13.33 -14.46
N PRO A 172 23.77 -14.54 -14.91
CA PRO A 172 24.96 -15.24 -14.42
C PRO A 172 26.27 -14.43 -14.53
N GLN A 173 26.30 -13.40 -15.39
CA GLN A 173 27.42 -12.48 -15.56
C GLN A 173 27.27 -11.18 -14.73
N GLY A 174 26.13 -10.98 -14.07
CA GLY A 174 25.78 -9.82 -13.27
C GLY A 174 26.49 -9.76 -11.92
N ARG A 175 26.63 -8.56 -11.36
CA ARG A 175 27.38 -8.33 -10.10
C ARG A 175 26.70 -8.92 -8.87
N ASN A 176 25.38 -9.01 -8.90
CA ASN A 176 24.55 -9.46 -7.78
C ASN A 176 24.15 -10.94 -7.90
N TYR A 177 24.76 -11.68 -8.83
CA TYR A 177 24.38 -13.05 -9.11
C TYR A 177 24.74 -14.01 -7.97
N ARG A 178 23.73 -14.70 -7.42
CA ARG A 178 23.91 -15.90 -6.60
C ARG A 178 23.50 -17.13 -7.42
N PRO A 179 24.35 -18.18 -7.50
CA PRO A 179 24.03 -19.42 -8.21
C PRO A 179 22.67 -20.00 -7.81
N ALA A 180 21.93 -20.47 -8.81
CA ALA A 180 20.67 -21.17 -8.66
C ALA A 180 20.84 -22.42 -7.77
N GLN A 181 19.97 -22.55 -6.76
CA GLN A 181 19.88 -23.76 -5.94
C GLN A 181 18.61 -24.50 -6.31
N VAL A 182 18.75 -25.64 -6.98
CA VAL A 182 17.62 -26.41 -7.48
C VAL A 182 17.08 -27.35 -6.41
N GLN A 183 15.80 -27.20 -6.10
CA GLN A 183 14.95 -28.19 -5.45
C GLN A 183 14.14 -28.91 -6.56
N LEU A 184 14.23 -30.24 -6.64
CA LEU A 184 13.44 -31.04 -7.57
C LEU A 184 12.22 -31.65 -6.88
N THR A 185 11.05 -31.44 -7.48
CA THR A 185 9.86 -32.26 -7.26
C THR A 185 9.69 -33.13 -8.50
N LEU A 186 9.43 -34.43 -8.32
CA LEU A 186 9.38 -35.40 -9.42
C LEU A 186 8.06 -36.18 -9.38
N GLY A 187 7.52 -36.51 -10.56
CA GLY A 187 6.32 -37.34 -10.73
C GLY A 187 6.53 -38.80 -10.30
N GLU A 188 5.44 -39.54 -10.09
CA GLU A 188 5.50 -40.90 -9.53
C GLU A 188 6.22 -41.93 -10.41
N GLY A 189 6.36 -41.70 -11.72
CA GLY A 189 7.14 -42.57 -12.61
C GLY A 189 8.65 -42.31 -12.61
N VAL A 190 9.13 -41.18 -12.07
CA VAL A 190 10.56 -40.80 -12.10
C VAL A 190 11.27 -41.19 -10.80
N LYS A 191 10.56 -41.16 -9.66
CA LYS A 191 11.12 -41.37 -8.31
C LYS A 191 11.90 -42.69 -8.17
N ASP A 192 11.52 -43.71 -8.93
CA ASP A 192 12.13 -45.05 -8.90
C ASP A 192 13.54 -45.12 -9.54
N HIS A 193 14.03 -44.02 -10.12
CA HIS A 193 15.35 -43.92 -10.76
C HIS A 193 16.31 -42.97 -10.00
N PRO A 194 16.85 -43.37 -8.84
CA PRO A 194 17.62 -42.46 -7.97
C PRO A 194 18.89 -41.88 -8.62
N ASP A 195 19.59 -42.64 -9.46
CA ASP A 195 20.79 -42.18 -10.16
C ASP A 195 20.49 -41.07 -11.18
N VAL A 196 19.30 -41.11 -11.78
CA VAL A 196 18.82 -40.07 -12.71
C VAL A 196 18.58 -38.75 -11.98
N ASN A 197 18.05 -38.80 -10.75
CA ASN A 197 17.73 -37.59 -9.96
C ASN A 197 18.98 -36.75 -9.65
N GLY A 198 20.11 -37.40 -9.36
CA GLY A 198 21.39 -36.73 -9.10
C GLY A 198 21.95 -36.02 -10.33
N GLY A 199 21.98 -36.73 -11.47
CA GLY A 199 22.43 -36.17 -12.75
C GLY A 199 21.52 -35.05 -13.26
N LEU A 200 20.20 -35.25 -13.19
CA LEU A 200 19.18 -34.27 -13.56
C LEU A 200 19.32 -32.97 -12.75
N ARG A 201 19.45 -33.07 -11.42
CA ARG A 201 19.64 -31.90 -10.56
C ARG A 201 20.91 -31.12 -10.93
N ARG A 202 22.04 -31.82 -11.10
CA ARG A 202 23.32 -31.17 -11.47
C ARG A 202 23.28 -30.55 -12.86
N ALA A 203 22.62 -31.20 -13.82
CA ALA A 203 22.44 -30.66 -15.17
C ALA A 203 21.57 -29.38 -15.15
N LEU A 204 20.44 -29.40 -14.42
CA LEU A 204 19.59 -28.20 -14.24
C LEU A 204 20.31 -27.07 -13.51
N GLU A 205 21.04 -27.35 -12.44
CA GLU A 205 21.89 -26.33 -11.76
C GLU A 205 22.94 -25.77 -12.73
N THR A 206 23.61 -26.63 -13.51
CA THR A 206 24.61 -26.19 -14.49
C THR A 206 23.98 -25.34 -15.59
N TRP A 207 22.83 -25.76 -16.12
CA TRP A 207 22.15 -25.06 -17.20
C TRP A 207 21.63 -23.69 -16.75
N LEU A 208 20.93 -23.61 -15.62
CA LEU A 208 20.45 -22.34 -15.04
C LEU A 208 21.62 -21.41 -14.70
N ASN A 209 22.72 -21.95 -14.17
CA ASN A 209 23.92 -21.14 -13.88
C ASN A 209 24.69 -20.67 -15.13
N THR A 210 24.29 -21.08 -16.34
CA THR A 210 24.96 -20.73 -17.60
C THR A 210 24.05 -19.99 -18.59
N HIS A 211 22.73 -20.23 -18.56
CA HIS A 211 21.78 -19.79 -19.59
C HIS A 211 20.52 -19.09 -19.03
N LEU A 212 20.54 -18.62 -17.77
CA LEU A 212 19.38 -17.89 -17.20
C LEU A 212 19.05 -16.60 -17.95
N ASP A 213 20.01 -16.04 -18.68
CA ASP A 213 19.85 -14.92 -19.60
C ASP A 213 18.91 -15.21 -20.80
N VAL A 214 18.60 -16.48 -21.07
CA VAL A 214 17.54 -16.86 -22.04
C VAL A 214 16.14 -16.52 -21.53
N PHE A 215 15.94 -16.40 -20.20
CA PHE A 215 14.72 -15.85 -19.61
C PHE A 215 14.82 -14.32 -19.53
N ASP A 216 14.75 -13.64 -20.67
CA ASP A 216 14.81 -12.17 -20.75
C ASP A 216 13.42 -11.53 -20.50
N HIS A 217 12.81 -11.84 -19.36
CA HIS A 217 11.60 -11.17 -18.92
C HIS A 217 11.93 -9.90 -18.13
N ILE A 218 11.48 -8.76 -18.63
CA ILE A 218 11.46 -7.49 -17.89
C ILE A 218 10.16 -7.47 -17.09
N PHE A 219 10.22 -7.39 -15.76
CA PHE A 219 9.05 -7.31 -14.89
C PHE A 219 8.53 -5.88 -14.78
N ALA A 220 9.43 -4.92 -14.67
CA ALA A 220 9.13 -3.50 -14.61
C ALA A 220 10.21 -2.66 -15.28
N GLU A 221 9.81 -1.55 -15.89
CA GLU A 221 10.68 -0.45 -16.30
C GLU A 221 10.60 0.68 -15.25
N LEU A 222 11.74 1.27 -14.90
CA LEU A 222 11.83 2.40 -13.98
C LEU A 222 12.76 3.49 -14.52
N ASP A 223 12.23 4.71 -14.68
CA ASP A 223 12.98 5.90 -15.08
C ASP A 223 13.46 6.66 -13.84
N ILE A 224 14.76 6.55 -13.53
CA ILE A 224 15.43 7.29 -12.46
C ILE A 224 15.84 8.66 -12.98
N THR A 225 15.40 9.74 -12.33
CA THR A 225 15.66 11.08 -12.86
C THR A 225 17.05 11.59 -12.44
N THR A 226 17.88 11.96 -13.42
CA THR A 226 19.28 12.40 -13.20
C THR A 226 19.37 13.88 -12.77
N LYS A 227 18.33 14.67 -13.05
CA LYS A 227 18.17 16.06 -12.60
C LYS A 227 16.86 16.17 -11.82
N LEU A 228 16.87 16.85 -10.68
CA LEU A 228 15.63 17.12 -9.94
C LEU A 228 14.67 17.92 -10.84
N ALA A 229 13.48 17.35 -11.13
CA ALA A 229 12.45 18.06 -11.87
C ALA A 229 11.91 19.28 -11.12
N ARG A 230 11.04 20.01 -11.80
CA ARG A 230 10.39 21.22 -11.30
C ARG A 230 8.89 21.10 -11.51
N GLY A 231 8.12 21.67 -10.59
CA GLY A 231 6.66 21.55 -10.55
C GLY A 231 6.19 20.83 -9.31
N ASP A 232 4.88 20.86 -9.08
CA ASP A 232 4.23 20.54 -7.80
C ASP A 232 4.36 19.07 -7.38
N PHE A 233 4.76 18.21 -8.33
CA PHE A 233 4.91 16.77 -8.17
C PHE A 233 6.33 16.25 -8.39
N ALA A 234 7.32 17.13 -8.58
CA ALA A 234 8.73 16.73 -8.75
C ALA A 234 9.27 15.89 -7.58
N TRP A 235 8.65 16.01 -6.40
CA TRP A 235 8.98 15.23 -5.21
C TRP A 235 8.61 13.75 -5.30
N MET A 236 7.80 13.31 -6.28
CA MET A 236 7.48 11.88 -6.48
C MET A 236 8.46 11.17 -7.41
N GLN A 237 9.35 11.89 -8.09
CA GLN A 237 10.27 11.27 -9.03
C GLN A 237 11.29 10.36 -8.33
N PRO A 238 11.42 9.09 -8.78
CA PRO A 238 12.43 8.17 -8.28
C PRO A 238 13.86 8.70 -8.46
N THR A 239 14.63 8.66 -7.37
CA THR A 239 16.06 9.00 -7.33
C THR A 239 16.95 7.90 -6.77
N ASP A 240 16.36 6.88 -6.12
CA ASP A 240 17.01 5.62 -5.74
C ASP A 240 15.94 4.52 -5.74
N MET A 241 16.33 3.26 -5.90
CA MET A 241 15.42 2.15 -6.17
C MET A 241 15.86 0.81 -5.58
N ALA A 242 14.89 -0.02 -5.24
CA ALA A 242 15.07 -1.44 -4.97
C ALA A 242 13.79 -2.21 -5.31
N TYR A 243 13.80 -3.52 -5.05
CA TYR A 243 12.62 -4.38 -5.15
C TYR A 243 12.51 -5.25 -3.89
N ALA A 244 11.31 -5.71 -3.60
CA ALA A 244 11.07 -6.74 -2.59
C ALA A 244 9.83 -7.58 -2.92
N PHE A 245 9.79 -8.77 -2.35
CA PHE A 245 8.66 -9.69 -2.36
C PHE A 245 8.06 -9.80 -0.96
N SER A 246 6.73 -9.93 -0.88
CA SER A 246 6.08 -10.55 0.29
C SER A 246 5.75 -12.01 -0.03
N GLU A 247 6.02 -12.88 0.94
CA GLU A 247 5.43 -14.22 0.97
C GLU A 247 3.91 -14.08 1.16
N ALA A 248 3.13 -15.02 0.61
CA ALA A 248 1.69 -15.07 0.87
C ALA A 248 1.40 -15.50 2.32
N GLU A 249 0.39 -14.89 2.95
CA GLU A 249 -0.10 -15.41 4.23
C GLU A 249 -0.84 -16.75 4.06
N LYS A 250 -0.83 -17.60 5.09
CA LYS A 250 -1.44 -18.93 5.01
C LYS A 250 -2.96 -18.84 4.86
N GLY A 251 -3.48 -19.40 3.76
CA GLY A 251 -4.89 -19.29 3.38
C GLY A 251 -5.19 -18.11 2.44
N HIS A 252 -4.17 -17.31 2.14
CA HIS A 252 -4.17 -16.11 1.33
C HIS A 252 -3.10 -16.21 0.22
N GLU A 253 -2.97 -17.41 -0.37
CA GLU A 253 -1.95 -17.78 -1.37
C GLU A 253 -1.90 -16.79 -2.56
N ALA A 254 -3.06 -16.27 -2.99
CA ALA A 254 -3.17 -15.24 -4.03
C ALA A 254 -2.64 -13.83 -3.65
N ASP A 255 -2.19 -13.61 -2.41
CA ASP A 255 -1.80 -12.31 -1.85
C ASP A 255 -0.27 -12.06 -1.84
N ALA A 256 0.55 -12.97 -2.40
CA ALA A 256 1.97 -12.69 -2.63
C ALA A 256 2.16 -11.52 -3.62
N ILE A 257 3.08 -10.60 -3.30
CA ILE A 257 3.34 -9.39 -4.09
C ILE A 257 4.81 -9.28 -4.52
N LEU A 258 5.02 -8.67 -5.69
CA LEU A 258 6.29 -8.10 -6.13
C LEU A 258 6.14 -6.58 -6.06
N ALA A 259 7.03 -5.92 -5.32
CA ALA A 259 7.04 -4.49 -5.14
C ALA A 259 8.34 -3.86 -5.62
N VAL A 260 8.22 -2.70 -6.28
CA VAL A 260 9.31 -1.79 -6.58
C VAL A 260 9.28 -0.66 -5.55
N LEU A 261 10.42 -0.45 -4.90
CA LEU A 261 10.59 0.46 -3.77
C LEU A 261 11.43 1.65 -4.25
N CYS A 262 10.93 2.87 -4.06
CA CYS A 262 11.61 4.08 -4.53
C CYS A 262 11.87 5.06 -3.39
N MET A 263 13.03 5.71 -3.44
CA MET A 263 13.29 6.96 -2.73
C MET A 263 13.18 8.12 -3.71
N THR A 264 12.79 9.30 -3.24
CA THR A 264 12.54 10.45 -4.13
C THR A 264 13.21 11.72 -3.63
N GLY A 265 13.31 12.73 -4.50
CA GLY A 265 13.85 14.06 -4.14
C GLY A 265 15.34 14.04 -3.73
N GLY A 266 16.12 13.09 -4.27
CA GLY A 266 17.55 12.95 -4.00
C GLY A 266 17.87 12.19 -2.72
N ARG A 267 16.88 11.56 -2.07
CA ARG A 267 17.09 10.66 -0.94
C ARG A 267 17.62 9.31 -1.40
N LYS A 268 18.39 8.66 -0.53
CA LYS A 268 19.00 7.35 -0.76
C LYS A 268 18.34 6.24 0.05
N ALA A 269 18.44 5.02 -0.46
CA ALA A 269 17.96 3.78 0.16
C ALA A 269 18.93 3.16 1.18
N GLU A 270 20.10 3.78 1.41
CA GLU A 270 21.15 3.25 2.29
C GLU A 270 20.60 2.87 3.69
N GLY A 271 20.68 1.57 4.03
CA GLY A 271 20.23 1.03 5.32
C GLY A 271 18.72 0.79 5.46
N ARG A 272 17.92 0.96 4.40
CA ARG A 272 16.48 0.60 4.40
C ARG A 272 16.27 -0.92 4.39
N ALA A 273 15.13 -1.34 4.94
CA ALA A 273 14.70 -2.73 4.87
C ALA A 273 14.23 -3.06 3.44
N LEU A 274 14.66 -4.21 2.92
CA LEU A 274 14.21 -4.77 1.63
C LEU A 274 13.12 -5.81 1.90
N TYR A 275 11.99 -5.32 2.37
CA TYR A 275 10.80 -6.08 2.76
C TYR A 275 9.55 -5.23 2.53
N VAL A 276 8.43 -5.88 2.24
CA VAL A 276 7.11 -5.27 2.09
C VAL A 276 6.05 -6.13 2.79
N SER A 277 5.01 -5.50 3.33
CA SER A 277 3.85 -6.23 3.87
C SER A 277 3.01 -6.83 2.74
N GLY A 278 2.37 -7.98 2.95
CA GLY A 278 1.33 -8.48 2.03
C GLY A 278 0.15 -7.50 1.91
N ASP A 279 -0.11 -6.73 2.99
CA ASP A 279 -1.18 -5.73 3.09
C ASP A 279 -1.01 -4.51 2.16
N MET A 280 0.07 -4.42 1.37
CA MET A 280 0.26 -3.32 0.44
C MET A 280 -0.88 -3.21 -0.57
N ILE A 281 -1.46 -4.33 -1.02
CA ILE A 281 -2.56 -4.35 -2.01
C ILE A 281 -3.86 -4.75 -1.31
N THR A 282 -4.88 -3.87 -1.32
CA THR A 282 -6.19 -4.22 -0.74
C THR A 282 -6.79 -5.45 -1.42
N ILE A 283 -7.55 -6.24 -0.67
CA ILE A 283 -8.32 -7.38 -1.20
C ILE A 283 -9.21 -6.91 -2.37
N GLY A 284 -9.22 -7.67 -3.46
CA GLY A 284 -9.99 -7.37 -4.68
C GLY A 284 -9.25 -6.49 -5.71
N HIS A 285 -8.14 -5.86 -5.35
CA HIS A 285 -7.30 -5.06 -6.25
C HIS A 285 -6.09 -5.85 -6.75
N VAL A 286 -5.52 -5.47 -7.90
CA VAL A 286 -4.40 -6.20 -8.54
C VAL A 286 -3.04 -5.56 -8.25
N ALA A 287 -3.04 -4.24 -8.01
CA ALA A 287 -1.84 -3.47 -7.69
C ALA A 287 -2.16 -2.29 -6.76
N SER A 288 -1.12 -1.72 -6.17
CA SER A 288 -1.22 -0.54 -5.31
C SER A 288 0.02 0.33 -5.33
N LEU A 289 -0.19 1.64 -5.32
CA LEU A 289 0.86 2.64 -5.11
C LEU A 289 0.71 3.19 -3.68
N VAL A 290 1.70 2.96 -2.83
CA VAL A 290 1.75 3.46 -1.46
C VAL A 290 2.74 4.63 -1.38
N ILE A 291 2.32 5.74 -0.78
CA ILE A 291 3.13 6.94 -0.52
C ILE A 291 3.39 7.00 1.00
N GLY A 292 4.66 6.89 1.39
CA GLY A 292 5.06 6.83 2.80
C GLY A 292 4.63 8.06 3.61
N SER A 293 4.24 7.85 4.86
CA SER A 293 3.78 8.87 5.82
C SER A 293 4.58 10.18 5.78
N GLN A 294 5.91 10.10 5.85
CA GLN A 294 6.79 11.27 5.79
C GLN A 294 6.62 12.07 4.48
N ARG A 295 6.48 11.42 3.32
CA ARG A 295 6.27 12.10 2.03
C ARG A 295 4.89 12.70 1.94
N LEU A 296 3.86 11.96 2.38
CA LEU A 296 2.49 12.47 2.47
C LEU A 296 2.45 13.76 3.29
N LEU A 297 3.04 13.76 4.49
CA LEU A 297 3.03 14.90 5.39
C LEU A 297 3.85 16.08 4.84
N ASP A 298 5.10 15.86 4.45
CA ASP A 298 6.02 16.90 3.95
C ASP A 298 5.60 17.48 2.60
N SER A 299 5.13 16.64 1.68
CA SER A 299 4.94 17.01 0.27
C SER A 299 3.48 17.18 -0.16
N VAL A 300 2.50 16.77 0.67
CA VAL A 300 1.06 17.01 0.44
C VAL A 300 0.44 17.84 1.57
N VAL A 301 0.57 17.40 2.82
CA VAL A 301 -0.14 18.05 3.96
C VAL A 301 0.47 19.41 4.30
N VAL A 302 1.80 19.56 4.37
CA VAL A 302 2.43 20.86 4.65
C VAL A 302 2.07 21.93 3.59
N PRO A 303 2.19 21.68 2.26
CA PRO A 303 1.71 22.61 1.24
C PRO A 303 0.21 22.94 1.37
N MET A 304 -0.63 21.93 1.62
CA MET A 304 -2.07 22.12 1.86
C MET A 304 -2.31 23.05 3.05
N MET A 305 -1.61 22.86 4.17
CA MET A 305 -1.71 23.73 5.35
C MET A 305 -1.21 25.14 5.08
N CYS A 306 -0.15 25.34 4.28
CA CYS A 306 0.29 26.68 3.87
C CYS A 306 -0.75 27.41 2.99
N SER A 307 -1.50 26.66 2.17
CA SER A 307 -2.62 27.20 1.36
C SER A 307 -3.81 27.62 2.24
N VAL A 308 -4.21 26.75 3.18
CA VAL A 308 -5.29 26.99 4.14
C VAL A 308 -4.96 28.18 5.06
N PHE A 309 -3.78 28.16 5.67
CA PHE A 309 -3.31 29.17 6.61
C PHE A 309 -2.43 30.21 5.90
N GLN A 310 -3.06 31.04 5.05
CA GLN A 310 -2.36 32.09 4.28
C GLN A 310 -1.47 32.96 5.18
N GLY A 311 -0.15 32.92 4.93
CA GLY A 311 0.88 33.59 5.74
C GLY A 311 1.89 32.62 6.38
N ILE A 312 1.54 31.33 6.49
CA ILE A 312 2.46 30.27 6.90
C ILE A 312 3.34 29.85 5.70
N GLN A 313 4.54 29.33 5.98
CA GLN A 313 5.49 28.79 5.01
C GLN A 313 5.92 27.38 5.44
N PRO A 314 6.38 26.51 4.52
CA PRO A 314 6.72 25.12 4.86
C PRO A 314 7.75 24.98 6.00
N ASN A 315 8.71 25.91 6.09
CA ASN A 315 9.73 25.94 7.15
C ASN A 315 9.22 26.32 8.55
N PHE A 316 7.92 26.56 8.72
CA PHE A 316 7.28 26.68 10.04
C PHE A 316 6.93 25.32 10.64
N PHE A 317 6.94 24.25 9.83
CA PHE A 317 6.65 22.89 10.26
C PHE A 317 7.94 22.09 10.50
N GLU A 318 7.91 21.21 11.49
CA GLU A 318 8.88 20.15 11.70
C GLU A 318 8.15 18.81 11.66
N LEU A 319 8.75 17.81 11.03
CA LEU A 319 8.26 16.42 11.06
C LEU A 319 8.65 15.77 12.40
N ASP A 320 7.71 15.07 13.02
CA ASP A 320 7.95 14.28 14.22
C ASP A 320 8.98 13.16 13.96
N ARG A 321 9.64 12.71 15.04
CA ARG A 321 10.75 11.73 14.96
C ARG A 321 10.33 10.35 14.45
N ASP A 322 9.06 10.01 14.57
CA ASP A 322 8.44 8.79 14.05
C ASP A 322 8.11 8.90 12.55
N GLY A 323 8.14 10.10 11.97
CA GLY A 323 7.70 10.37 10.60
C GLY A 323 6.18 10.32 10.41
N MET A 324 5.41 10.18 11.50
CA MET A 324 3.95 10.01 11.50
C MET A 324 3.21 11.30 11.84
N GLY A 325 3.92 12.41 12.09
CA GLY A 325 3.30 13.70 12.38
C GLY A 325 4.11 14.90 11.89
N ILE A 326 3.44 16.04 11.81
CA ILE A 326 4.04 17.37 11.65
C ILE A 326 3.52 18.31 12.74
N ARG A 327 4.39 19.22 13.17
CA ARG A 327 4.06 20.21 14.20
C ARG A 327 4.56 21.59 13.82
N LEU A 328 3.83 22.62 14.23
CA LEU A 328 4.20 24.02 14.09
C LEU A 328 5.30 24.37 15.09
N MET A 329 6.47 24.80 14.60
CA MET A 329 7.63 25.10 15.44
C MET A 329 7.52 26.45 16.16
N HIS A 330 6.89 27.42 15.50
CA HIS A 330 6.77 28.80 15.97
C HIS A 330 5.39 29.33 15.63
N ARG A 331 4.77 30.06 16.57
CA ARG A 331 3.49 30.74 16.33
C ARG A 331 3.54 31.54 15.02
N ALA A 332 2.50 31.43 14.22
CA ALA A 332 2.44 32.06 12.91
C ALA A 332 1.28 33.06 12.85
N ARG A 333 1.53 34.22 12.23
CA ARG A 333 0.46 35.17 11.92
C ARG A 333 -0.24 34.72 10.65
N VAL A 334 -1.51 34.35 10.74
CA VAL A 334 -2.32 34.06 9.56
C VAL A 334 -3.02 35.32 9.07
N LYS A 335 -3.50 35.31 7.83
CA LYS A 335 -4.21 36.43 7.21
C LYS A 335 -5.37 36.90 8.10
N PRO A 336 -5.51 38.21 8.38
CA PRO A 336 -6.60 38.75 9.19
C PRO A 336 -7.98 38.36 8.64
N THR A 337 -8.74 37.59 9.40
CA THR A 337 -10.12 37.24 9.06
C THR A 337 -11.07 38.35 9.52
N PRO A 338 -12.02 38.80 8.69
CA PRO A 338 -13.02 39.76 9.10
C PRO A 338 -14.04 39.11 10.06
N VAL A 339 -14.01 39.50 11.33
CA VAL A 339 -15.00 39.11 12.34
C VAL A 339 -15.96 40.29 12.52
N LEU A 340 -17.21 40.13 12.10
CA LEU A 340 -18.26 41.17 12.21
C LEU A 340 -17.86 42.51 11.54
N GLY A 341 -17.08 42.45 10.46
CA GLY A 341 -16.53 43.62 9.77
C GLY A 341 -15.28 44.23 10.42
N MET A 342 -14.87 43.77 11.62
CA MET A 342 -13.58 44.13 12.22
C MET A 342 -12.47 43.25 11.66
N ARG A 343 -11.33 43.87 11.30
CA ARG A 343 -10.09 43.12 11.00
C ARG A 343 -9.44 42.71 12.32
N CYS A 344 -9.52 41.43 12.65
CA CYS A 344 -8.87 40.87 13.84
C CYS A 344 -7.50 40.29 13.47
N GLU A 345 -6.53 40.38 14.37
CA GLU A 345 -5.24 39.71 14.17
C GLU A 345 -5.37 38.25 14.63
N THR A 346 -5.30 37.32 13.68
CA THR A 346 -5.33 35.89 13.99
C THR A 346 -3.91 35.34 13.99
N TRP A 347 -3.60 34.59 15.05
CA TRP A 347 -2.37 33.85 15.24
C TRP A 347 -2.72 32.37 15.37
N LEU A 348 -1.91 31.52 14.75
CA LEU A 348 -1.86 30.10 15.00
C LEU A 348 -0.73 29.90 16.02
N ASP A 349 -1.08 29.62 17.27
CA ASP A 349 -0.09 29.46 18.34
C ASP A 349 0.46 28.03 18.37
N GLU A 350 -0.40 27.01 18.14
CA GLU A 350 -0.02 25.60 17.97
C GLU A 350 -0.80 24.95 16.82
N LEU A 351 -0.17 24.03 16.09
CA LEU A 351 -0.82 23.13 15.13
C LEU A 351 -0.01 21.83 15.08
N SER A 352 -0.70 20.70 15.22
CA SER A 352 -0.18 19.34 15.14
C SER A 352 -1.08 18.53 14.22
N ILE A 353 -0.49 17.77 13.30
CA ILE A 353 -1.21 16.83 12.42
C ILE A 353 -0.48 15.50 12.49
N ARG A 354 -1.18 14.44 12.90
CA ARG A 354 -0.63 13.10 13.06
C ARG A 354 -1.47 12.08 12.30
N ILE A 355 -0.81 11.09 11.71
CA ILE A 355 -1.45 9.88 11.18
C ILE A 355 -1.61 8.92 12.37
N GLU A 356 -2.85 8.53 12.63
CA GLU A 356 -3.22 7.56 13.67
C GLU A 356 -4.00 6.43 12.98
N ALA A 357 -3.35 5.30 12.72
CA ALA A 357 -3.90 4.17 11.95
C ALA A 357 -4.45 4.58 10.57
N ASP A 358 -5.77 4.76 10.44
CA ASP A 358 -6.50 5.05 9.20
C ASP A 358 -6.96 6.52 9.06
N GLN A 359 -6.60 7.39 10.01
CA GLN A 359 -7.08 8.77 10.10
C GLN A 359 -5.95 9.79 10.34
N LEU A 360 -6.19 11.03 9.90
CA LEU A 360 -5.42 12.21 10.27
C LEU A 360 -6.07 12.88 11.48
N ALA A 361 -5.41 12.81 12.63
CA ALA A 361 -5.72 13.60 13.81
C ALA A 361 -5.12 15.01 13.66
N ILE A 362 -5.97 16.03 13.68
CA ILE A 362 -5.57 17.45 13.59
C ILE A 362 -5.88 18.13 14.93
N GLU A 363 -4.87 18.70 15.58
CA GLU A 363 -4.98 19.52 16.77
C GLU A 363 -4.45 20.93 16.50
N CYS A 364 -5.16 21.97 16.97
CA CYS A 364 -4.91 23.34 16.57
C CYS A 364 -5.30 24.32 17.70
N GLU A 365 -4.38 25.20 18.10
CA GLU A 365 -4.64 26.34 18.99
C GLU A 365 -4.56 27.65 18.21
N THR A 366 -5.70 28.34 18.12
CA THR A 366 -5.83 29.63 17.44
C THR A 366 -6.10 30.76 18.43
N LYS A 367 -5.47 31.90 18.20
CA LYS A 367 -5.61 33.10 19.03
C LYS A 367 -6.01 34.29 18.18
N VAL A 368 -7.16 34.87 18.50
CA VAL A 368 -7.71 36.03 17.81
C VAL A 368 -7.62 37.24 18.73
N ILE A 369 -6.88 38.27 18.29
CA ILE A 369 -6.74 39.54 18.97
C ILE A 369 -7.69 40.56 18.33
N THR A 370 -8.53 41.16 19.15
CA THR A 370 -9.52 42.16 18.76
C THR A 370 -9.28 43.47 19.53
N PRO A 371 -9.86 44.61 19.12
CA PRO A 371 -9.81 45.85 19.91
C PRO A 371 -10.45 45.74 21.31
N LEU A 372 -11.20 44.66 21.59
CA LEU A 372 -11.90 44.41 22.85
C LEU A 372 -11.22 43.34 23.72
N GLY A 373 -10.03 42.87 23.33
CA GLY A 373 -9.29 41.80 24.01
C GLY A 373 -8.96 40.63 23.09
N ALA A 374 -8.31 39.62 23.66
CA ALA A 374 -7.96 38.39 22.96
C ALA A 374 -8.85 37.21 23.38
N ALA A 375 -9.04 36.28 22.45
CA ALA A 375 -9.66 34.98 22.66
C ALA A 375 -8.75 33.87 22.09
N THR A 376 -8.57 32.79 22.85
CA THR A 376 -7.87 31.59 22.42
C THR A 376 -8.87 30.43 22.31
N ASN A 377 -8.71 29.62 21.27
CA ASN A 377 -9.59 28.53 20.92
C ASN A 377 -8.77 27.27 20.58
N ASN A 378 -8.99 26.20 21.33
CA ASN A 378 -8.35 24.90 21.13
C ASN A 378 -9.32 23.95 20.44
N SER A 379 -8.84 23.35 19.36
CA SER A 379 -9.62 22.62 18.38
C SER A 379 -8.98 21.29 18.07
N SER A 380 -9.79 20.23 18.00
CA SER A 380 -9.36 18.93 17.47
C SER A 380 -10.41 18.28 16.57
N GLY A 381 -9.95 17.47 15.62
CA GLY A 381 -10.81 16.68 14.74
C GLY A 381 -10.04 15.61 13.98
N ASN A 382 -10.72 14.51 13.68
CA ASN A 382 -10.16 13.37 12.96
C ASN A 382 -10.76 13.28 11.55
N TYR A 383 -9.91 12.96 10.57
CA TYR A 383 -10.26 12.99 9.15
C TYR A 383 -9.74 11.74 8.45
N GLY A 384 -10.61 11.04 7.73
CA GLY A 384 -10.22 10.00 6.78
C GLY A 384 -9.77 10.63 5.46
N VAL A 385 -8.93 9.94 4.71
CA VAL A 385 -8.55 10.32 3.34
C VAL A 385 -9.32 9.43 2.37
N LEU A 386 -10.07 10.05 1.44
CA LEU A 386 -10.95 9.35 0.49
C LEU A 386 -10.80 9.91 -0.92
N MET A 387 -11.14 9.10 -1.92
CA MET A 387 -11.28 9.59 -3.30
C MET A 387 -12.61 10.34 -3.44
N SER A 388 -12.56 11.52 -4.07
CA SER A 388 -13.73 12.28 -4.49
C SER A 388 -13.55 12.78 -5.92
N GLU A 389 -14.56 13.45 -6.45
CA GLU A 389 -14.45 14.22 -7.70
C GLU A 389 -14.24 15.71 -7.37
N ASP A 390 -13.46 16.41 -8.19
CA ASP A 390 -13.31 17.86 -8.14
C ASP A 390 -14.50 18.59 -8.82
N ALA A 391 -14.41 19.92 -8.97
CA ALA A 391 -15.47 20.71 -9.59
C ALA A 391 -15.66 20.46 -11.10
N ASP A 392 -14.65 19.90 -11.77
CA ASP A 392 -14.65 19.58 -13.20
C ASP A 392 -14.95 18.08 -13.46
N GLY A 393 -15.06 17.27 -12.39
CA GLY A 393 -15.35 15.84 -12.42
C GLY A 393 -14.12 14.93 -12.44
N ASN A 394 -12.90 15.47 -12.27
CA ASN A 394 -11.69 14.66 -12.21
C ASN A 394 -11.53 14.06 -10.81
N PRO A 395 -10.97 12.85 -10.67
CA PRO A 395 -10.70 12.29 -9.36
C PRO A 395 -9.67 13.16 -8.60
N THR A 396 -9.91 13.36 -7.31
CA THR A 396 -9.01 14.05 -6.38
C THR A 396 -9.04 13.40 -4.99
N LEU A 397 -8.08 13.77 -4.14
CA LEU A 397 -8.07 13.40 -2.73
C LEU A 397 -8.98 14.37 -1.95
N SER A 398 -9.93 13.84 -1.21
CA SER A 398 -10.65 14.60 -0.18
C SER A 398 -10.23 14.14 1.21
N LEU A 399 -10.32 15.06 2.15
CA LEU A 399 -10.45 14.72 3.56
C LEU A 399 -11.94 14.63 3.85
N GLU A 400 -12.39 13.56 4.50
CA GLU A 400 -13.73 13.48 5.10
C GLU A 400 -13.60 13.42 6.61
N LYS A 401 -14.46 14.15 7.31
CA LYS A 401 -14.47 14.19 8.77
C LYS A 401 -15.16 12.95 9.34
N LEU A 402 -14.43 12.17 10.13
CA LEU A 402 -14.96 10.95 10.76
C LEU A 402 -15.96 11.26 11.89
N GLN A 403 -16.80 10.28 12.22
CA GLN A 403 -17.81 10.45 13.27
C GLN A 403 -17.16 10.69 14.64
N GLY A 404 -17.59 11.75 15.33
CA GLY A 404 -16.98 12.21 16.59
C GLY A 404 -17.09 13.72 16.80
N GLY A 405 -17.36 14.46 15.72
CA GLY A 405 -17.48 15.91 15.76
C GLY A 405 -16.12 16.61 15.73
N PHE A 406 -16.14 17.93 15.65
CA PHE A 406 -14.93 18.73 15.79
C PHE A 406 -15.04 19.34 17.18
N GLN A 407 -14.14 18.96 18.09
CA GLN A 407 -14.29 19.34 19.49
C GLN A 407 -13.51 20.63 19.74
N VAL A 408 -14.27 21.73 19.88
CA VAL A 408 -13.78 22.92 20.56
C VAL A 408 -13.68 22.58 22.04
N SER A 409 -12.49 22.20 22.49
CA SER A 409 -12.28 21.60 23.81
C SER A 409 -12.11 22.66 24.90
N LYS A 410 -11.52 23.80 24.56
CA LYS A 410 -11.30 24.93 25.47
C LYS A 410 -11.42 26.25 24.70
N PHE A 411 -12.16 27.17 25.30
CA PHE A 411 -12.21 28.57 24.89
C PHE A 411 -11.75 29.42 26.07
N GLN A 412 -10.69 30.21 25.88
CA GLN A 412 -10.16 31.09 26.91
C GLN A 412 -10.27 32.55 26.50
N LEU A 413 -11.06 33.31 27.26
CA LEU A 413 -11.14 34.74 27.16
C LEU A 413 -10.04 35.41 27.98
N SER A 414 -9.47 36.49 27.44
CA SER A 414 -8.66 37.46 28.19
C SER A 414 -9.43 37.99 29.42
N VAL A 415 -8.70 38.43 30.46
CA VAL A 415 -9.32 38.89 31.73
C VAL A 415 -10.29 40.05 31.50
N GLU A 416 -10.00 40.94 30.53
CA GLU A 416 -10.94 41.99 30.13
C GLU A 416 -12.27 41.43 29.60
N MET A 417 -12.26 40.34 28.83
CA MET A 417 -13.47 39.69 28.34
C MET A 417 -14.13 38.74 29.37
N GLN A 418 -13.38 38.12 30.30
CA GLN A 418 -13.99 37.32 31.38
C GLN A 418 -14.87 38.15 32.32
N MET A 419 -14.55 39.45 32.48
CA MET A 419 -15.41 40.41 33.17
C MET A 419 -16.76 40.57 32.44
N PHE A 420 -16.77 40.59 31.11
CA PHE A 420 -18.00 40.57 30.31
C PHE A 420 -18.71 39.22 30.36
N GLU A 421 -17.99 38.10 30.37
CA GLU A 421 -18.56 36.74 30.41
C GLU A 421 -19.29 36.47 31.73
N LYS A 422 -18.71 36.83 32.89
CA LYS A 422 -19.39 36.67 34.19
C LYS A 422 -20.63 37.55 34.28
N VAL A 423 -20.61 38.75 33.72
CA VAL A 423 -21.80 39.61 33.59
C VAL A 423 -22.82 38.98 32.63
N ALA A 424 -22.39 38.39 31.52
CA ALA A 424 -23.23 37.71 30.54
C ALA A 424 -23.93 36.47 31.11
N MET A 425 -23.24 35.67 31.94
CA MET A 425 -23.81 34.47 32.57
C MET A 425 -24.83 34.82 33.67
N ILE A 426 -24.54 35.84 34.49
CA ILE A 426 -25.46 36.38 35.50
C ILE A 426 -26.68 37.03 34.82
N ALA A 427 -26.47 37.79 33.75
CA ALA A 427 -27.54 38.38 32.93
C ALA A 427 -28.35 37.31 32.20
N GLY A 428 -27.73 36.23 31.69
CA GLY A 428 -28.42 35.10 31.07
C GLY A 428 -29.41 34.41 32.01
N ALA A 429 -29.05 34.27 33.28
CA ALA A 429 -29.95 33.78 34.32
C ALA A 429 -31.09 34.77 34.69
N THR A 430 -30.95 36.07 34.38
CA THR A 430 -32.00 37.09 34.60
C THR A 430 -32.74 37.52 33.33
N LEU A 431 -32.29 37.09 32.14
CA LEU A 431 -32.86 37.47 30.83
C LEU A 431 -34.21 36.82 30.51
N GLY A 432 -34.67 35.87 31.35
CA GLY A 432 -36.07 35.45 31.36
C GLY A 432 -37.04 36.51 31.89
N VAL A 433 -36.55 37.62 32.47
CA VAL A 433 -37.39 38.62 33.18
C VAL A 433 -37.12 40.08 32.74
N MET A 434 -35.96 40.40 32.15
CA MET A 434 -35.50 41.80 31.93
C MET A 434 -35.34 42.21 30.45
N SER A 435 -36.20 41.73 29.55
CA SER A 435 -36.15 42.06 28.11
C SER A 435 -36.72 43.45 27.72
N VAL A 436 -37.07 44.31 28.69
CA VAL A 436 -37.83 45.55 28.46
C VAL A 436 -37.07 46.86 28.80
N LEU A 437 -36.01 46.83 29.61
CA LEU A 437 -35.42 48.05 30.19
C LEU A 437 -33.87 48.09 30.26
N ALA A 438 -33.20 48.26 29.12
CA ALA A 438 -31.83 48.82 29.06
C ALA A 438 -31.39 49.28 27.65
N PRO A 439 -31.70 50.52 27.22
CA PRO A 439 -31.00 51.13 26.09
C PRO A 439 -29.62 51.61 26.55
N GLY A 440 -28.56 50.82 26.34
CA GLY A 440 -27.21 51.21 26.80
C GLY A 440 -26.06 50.42 26.16
N PRO A 441 -24.84 51.00 26.13
CA PRO A 441 -23.68 50.45 25.42
C PRO A 441 -23.18 49.09 25.96
N LEU A 442 -23.59 48.69 27.16
CA LEU A 442 -23.29 47.37 27.73
C LEU A 442 -23.92 46.23 26.91
N LEU A 443 -25.10 46.44 26.32
CA LEU A 443 -25.75 45.46 25.43
C LEU A 443 -25.02 45.32 24.10
N ALA A 444 -24.39 46.39 23.59
CA ALA A 444 -23.53 46.32 22.41
C ALA A 444 -22.27 45.48 22.70
N GLY A 445 -21.59 45.72 23.83
CA GLY A 445 -20.44 44.91 24.26
C GLY A 445 -20.79 43.43 24.44
N PHE A 446 -21.95 43.14 25.05
CA PHE A 446 -22.48 41.77 25.21
C PHE A 446 -22.72 41.06 23.87
N CYS A 447 -23.41 41.71 22.93
CA CYS A 447 -23.64 41.15 21.60
C CYS A 447 -22.34 40.95 20.82
N ILE A 448 -21.37 41.87 20.93
CA ILE A 448 -20.07 41.74 20.25
C ILE A 448 -19.26 40.58 20.86
N GLY A 449 -19.26 40.40 22.19
CA GLY A 449 -18.59 39.27 22.83
C GLY A 449 -19.10 37.92 22.31
N LEU A 450 -20.42 37.68 22.39
CA LEU A 450 -21.06 36.47 21.85
C LEU A 450 -20.83 36.29 20.35
N ALA A 451 -20.87 37.39 19.58
CA ALA A 451 -20.66 37.34 18.15
C ALA A 451 -19.19 37.13 17.76
N ILE A 452 -18.22 37.49 18.61
CA ILE A 452 -16.81 37.09 18.46
C ILE A 452 -16.66 35.58 18.73
N VAL A 453 -17.27 35.04 19.80
CA VAL A 453 -17.27 33.58 20.05
C VAL A 453 -17.86 32.83 18.85
N ALA A 454 -19.05 33.25 18.39
CA ALA A 454 -19.71 32.66 17.23
C ALA A 454 -18.86 32.79 15.95
N ALA A 455 -18.22 33.94 15.72
CA ALA A 455 -17.37 34.14 14.54
C ALA A 455 -16.06 33.34 14.59
N VAL A 456 -15.46 33.12 15.75
CA VAL A 456 -14.30 32.21 15.91
C VAL A 456 -14.71 30.76 15.61
N SER A 457 -15.88 30.34 16.09
CA SER A 457 -16.45 29.01 15.78
C SER A 457 -16.82 28.87 14.30
N LEU A 458 -17.31 29.93 13.65
CA LEU A 458 -17.56 29.95 12.20
C LEU A 458 -16.27 29.94 11.38
N LEU A 459 -15.24 30.66 11.81
CA LEU A 459 -13.91 30.69 11.18
C LEU A 459 -13.28 29.29 11.20
N VAL A 460 -13.43 28.56 12.30
CA VAL A 460 -13.10 27.13 12.40
C VAL A 460 -13.89 26.27 11.40
N LEU A 461 -15.20 26.49 11.28
CA LEU A 461 -16.03 25.75 10.31
C LEU A 461 -15.69 26.09 8.86
N ASP A 462 -15.24 27.31 8.58
CA ASP A 462 -14.83 27.74 7.24
C ASP A 462 -13.40 27.27 6.91
N ILE A 463 -12.48 27.20 7.88
CA ILE A 463 -11.21 26.48 7.74
C ILE A 463 -11.47 25.01 7.45
N ALA A 464 -12.37 24.36 8.20
CA ALA A 464 -12.75 22.97 7.93
C ALA A 464 -13.31 22.82 6.51
N LYS A 465 -14.23 23.68 6.06
CA LYS A 465 -14.73 23.64 4.67
C LYS A 465 -13.64 23.89 3.62
N LEU A 466 -12.64 24.73 3.90
CA LEU A 466 -11.49 24.92 3.01
C LEU A 466 -10.65 23.65 2.91
N VAL A 467 -10.32 23.05 4.06
CA VAL A 467 -9.56 21.79 4.15
C VAL A 467 -10.29 20.62 3.45
N LEU A 468 -11.62 20.61 3.52
CA LEU A 468 -12.49 19.58 2.95
C LEU A 468 -12.79 19.76 1.45
N LYS A 469 -12.33 20.84 0.78
CA LYS A 469 -12.73 21.11 -0.62
C LYS A 469 -11.65 21.76 -1.49
N ASP A 470 -11.36 21.13 -2.62
CA ASP A 470 -10.60 21.68 -3.77
C ASP A 470 -9.12 22.10 -3.51
N ILE A 471 -8.47 21.67 -2.41
CA ILE A 471 -7.04 22.01 -2.12
C ILE A 471 -6.06 20.86 -2.42
N ALA A 472 -6.49 19.59 -2.38
CA ALA A 472 -5.62 18.50 -2.80
C ALA A 472 -5.42 18.54 -4.33
N PRO A 473 -4.22 18.25 -4.83
CA PRO A 473 -3.95 18.31 -6.25
C PRO A 473 -4.64 17.13 -6.96
N SER A 474 -5.05 17.32 -8.22
CA SER A 474 -5.79 16.31 -8.98
C SER A 474 -4.98 15.03 -9.17
N PHE A 475 -5.69 13.90 -9.25
CA PHE A 475 -5.05 12.60 -9.42
C PHE A 475 -4.30 12.48 -10.75
N ASP A 476 -4.75 13.14 -11.82
CA ASP A 476 -4.06 13.14 -13.11
C ASP A 476 -2.59 13.56 -12.98
N GLY A 477 -2.32 14.70 -12.33
CA GLY A 477 -0.95 15.17 -12.11
C GLY A 477 -0.14 14.24 -11.19
N LEU A 478 -0.81 13.55 -10.26
CA LEU A 478 -0.18 12.56 -9.38
C LEU A 478 0.23 11.31 -10.17
N PHE A 479 -0.65 10.81 -11.03
CA PHE A 479 -0.42 9.65 -11.89
C PHE A 479 0.60 9.93 -12.99
N GLU A 480 0.51 11.08 -13.65
CA GLU A 480 1.47 11.48 -14.67
C GLU A 480 2.91 11.53 -14.12
N MET A 481 3.10 11.83 -12.84
CA MET A 481 4.44 12.06 -12.27
C MET A 481 4.97 10.88 -11.44
N ASN A 482 4.12 9.93 -11.02
CA ASN A 482 4.52 8.74 -10.26
C ASN A 482 4.46 7.45 -11.09
N LEU A 483 3.51 7.33 -12.03
CA LEU A 483 3.31 6.12 -12.85
C LEU A 483 3.96 6.19 -14.24
N LYS A 484 4.24 7.38 -14.80
CA LYS A 484 5.04 7.45 -16.04
C LYS A 484 6.47 6.92 -15.82
N PRO A 485 7.17 7.24 -14.69
CA PRO A 485 8.48 6.69 -14.43
C PRO A 485 8.49 5.18 -14.20
N LEU A 486 7.48 4.62 -13.52
CA LEU A 486 7.44 3.20 -13.14
C LEU A 486 6.31 2.47 -13.87
N ARG A 487 6.67 1.60 -14.80
CA ARG A 487 5.73 0.87 -15.66
C ARG A 487 5.94 -0.64 -15.53
N TRP A 488 4.87 -1.37 -15.24
CA TRP A 488 4.87 -2.83 -15.26
C TRP A 488 4.73 -3.32 -16.71
N THR A 489 5.57 -4.28 -17.10
CA THR A 489 5.62 -4.75 -18.50
C THR A 489 4.31 -5.41 -18.92
N GLY A 490 3.83 -5.09 -20.12
CA GLY A 490 2.61 -5.69 -20.68
C GLY A 490 1.29 -5.19 -20.07
N LEU A 491 1.35 -4.29 -19.08
CA LEU A 491 0.18 -3.69 -18.44
C LEU A 491 -0.17 -2.32 -19.05
N GLY A 492 -1.45 -1.95 -18.94
CA GLY A 492 -1.95 -0.63 -19.32
C GLY A 492 -1.57 0.47 -18.33
N VAL A 493 -2.30 1.59 -18.36
CA VAL A 493 -2.20 2.64 -17.33
C VAL A 493 -2.86 2.14 -16.05
N PHE A 494 -2.22 2.30 -14.90
CA PHE A 494 -2.83 1.91 -13.62
C PHE A 494 -4.00 2.85 -13.27
N GLU A 495 -5.20 2.28 -13.10
CA GLU A 495 -6.41 2.98 -12.70
C GLU A 495 -6.65 2.75 -11.20
N VAL A 496 -6.72 3.83 -10.42
CA VAL A 496 -7.02 3.78 -8.99
C VAL A 496 -8.53 3.77 -8.78
N THR A 497 -8.99 2.79 -8.02
CA THR A 497 -10.40 2.61 -7.61
C THR A 497 -10.62 2.87 -6.13
N GLU A 498 -9.57 2.77 -5.31
CA GLU A 498 -9.65 2.92 -3.86
C GLU A 498 -8.49 3.74 -3.32
N VAL A 499 -8.81 4.64 -2.39
CA VAL A 499 -7.84 5.43 -1.62
C VAL A 499 -8.07 5.09 -0.15
N THR A 500 -7.02 4.68 0.55
CA THR A 500 -7.04 4.42 1.99
C THR A 500 -5.82 5.01 2.67
N LEU A 501 -5.97 5.49 3.89
CA LEU A 501 -4.85 5.77 4.80
C LEU A 501 -4.69 4.55 5.73
N SER A 502 -3.46 4.09 5.92
CA SER A 502 -3.14 2.91 6.74
C SER A 502 -1.65 2.94 7.04
N ASP A 503 -1.26 3.74 8.04
CA ASP A 503 0.06 4.36 8.25
C ASP A 503 0.56 5.26 7.10
N SER A 504 0.44 4.79 5.86
CA SER A 504 0.83 5.48 4.62
C SER A 504 -0.40 5.65 3.72
N LEU A 505 -0.33 6.55 2.73
CA LEU A 505 -1.44 6.72 1.77
C LEU A 505 -1.35 5.63 0.71
N ARG A 506 -2.33 4.74 0.66
CA ARG A 506 -2.43 3.63 -0.30
C ARG A 506 -3.47 3.95 -1.37
N LEU A 507 -3.03 3.87 -2.62
CA LEU A 507 -3.83 4.02 -3.83
C LEU A 507 -3.93 2.64 -4.50
N ALA A 508 -5.06 1.94 -4.31
CA ALA A 508 -5.27 0.59 -4.82
C ALA A 508 -6.12 0.61 -6.11
N GLY A 509 -5.86 -0.36 -7.00
CA GLY A 509 -6.37 -0.29 -8.37
C GLY A 509 -6.17 -1.54 -9.20
N TYR A 510 -6.39 -1.38 -10.50
CA TYR A 510 -6.19 -2.40 -11.52
C TYR A 510 -5.52 -1.81 -12.77
N PHE A 511 -5.18 -2.68 -13.73
CA PHE A 511 -4.79 -2.26 -15.07
C PHE A 511 -5.92 -2.66 -16.03
N PRO A 512 -6.58 -1.71 -16.70
CA PRO A 512 -7.51 -2.05 -17.75
C PRO A 512 -6.73 -2.82 -18.84
N PRO A 513 -7.38 -3.75 -19.57
CA PRO A 513 -6.76 -4.29 -20.76
C PRO A 513 -6.37 -3.12 -21.67
N PRO A 514 -5.18 -3.14 -22.30
CA PRO A 514 -4.85 -2.10 -23.27
C PRO A 514 -5.97 -2.05 -24.30
N GLU A 515 -6.47 -0.84 -24.60
CA GLU A 515 -7.54 -0.68 -25.59
C GLU A 515 -7.13 -1.42 -26.86
N THR A 516 -7.82 -2.52 -27.15
CA THR A 516 -7.56 -3.27 -28.37
C THR A 516 -8.11 -2.43 -29.50
N ASP A 517 -7.25 -1.57 -30.05
CA ASP A 517 -7.58 -0.60 -31.09
C ASP A 517 -8.42 -1.28 -32.18
N GLU A 518 -9.73 -1.07 -32.15
CA GLU A 518 -10.65 -1.83 -33.00
C GLU A 518 -10.43 -1.50 -34.47
N THR A 519 -9.74 -0.39 -34.77
CA THR A 519 -9.31 -0.05 -36.14
C THR A 519 -8.30 -1.05 -36.70
N ALA A 520 -7.51 -1.72 -35.86
CA ALA A 520 -6.59 -2.78 -36.28
C ALA A 520 -7.30 -4.04 -36.82
N LYS A 521 -8.58 -4.26 -36.48
CA LYS A 521 -9.38 -5.38 -37.01
C LYS A 521 -9.95 -5.14 -38.41
N ILE A 522 -9.81 -3.94 -38.98
CA ILE A 522 -10.32 -3.60 -40.32
C ILE A 522 -9.25 -3.83 -41.42
N ALA A 523 -7.99 -4.09 -41.04
CA ALA A 523 -6.86 -4.26 -41.96
C ALA A 523 -6.37 -5.71 -42.08
N ALA A 524 -7.29 -6.65 -42.36
CA ALA A 524 -6.96 -8.00 -42.85
C ALA A 524 -7.68 -8.24 -44.21
N PRO A 525 -6.97 -8.66 -45.27
CA PRO A 525 -7.54 -8.87 -46.60
C PRO A 525 -8.36 -10.17 -46.74
#